data_AF-A0A399QI55-F1
#
_entry.id   AF-A0A399QI55-F1
#
_cell.length_a   1.000
_cell.length_b   1.000
_cell.length_c   1.000
_cell.angle_alpha   90.00
_cell.angle_beta   90.00
_cell.angle_gamma   90.00
#
_symmetry.space_group_name_H-M   'P 1'
#
loop_
_entity.id
_entity.type
_entity.pdbx_description
1 polymer ?
#
loop_
_entity_poly.entity_id
_entity_poly.type
_entity_poly.pdbx_seq_one_letter_code
_entity_poly.pdbx_strand_id
1 'polypeptide(L)'
;MTDHETTVAADTAAADAPAPLAPAGISRRGILGLLGAGALGGGLVGSAGGVMTDRAFAGARQSAGGATYAFHGAHQAGITTPAQDRLHFAAFDVADIDRAGLVSLLQDWSAAAARMTAGGSAGALGAVDGPYDSPPDD
;
A
#
# COMPACT_ATOMS: atom_id res chain seq x y z
N MET A 1 -29.88 -14.01 39.42
CA MET A 1 -30.13 -15.42 39.13
C MET A 1 -29.17 -15.79 38.00
N THR A 2 -28.00 -16.27 38.43
CA THR A 2 -26.90 -16.92 37.70
C THR A 2 -26.29 -16.23 36.47
N ASP A 3 -25.18 -15.55 36.75
CA ASP A 3 -24.05 -15.32 35.86
C ASP A 3 -23.43 -16.66 35.40
N HIS A 4 -23.06 -16.76 34.13
CA HIS A 4 -22.28 -17.88 33.59
C HIS A 4 -20.84 -17.44 33.33
N GLU A 5 -20.03 -17.40 34.38
CA GLU A 5 -18.57 -17.48 34.28
C GLU A 5 -18.18 -18.89 33.82
N THR A 6 -17.54 -18.99 32.66
CA THR A 6 -16.81 -20.20 32.27
C THR A 6 -15.32 -19.96 32.50
N THR A 7 -14.88 -20.30 33.71
CA THR A 7 -13.47 -20.47 34.06
C THR A 7 -13.02 -21.84 33.58
N VAL A 8 -12.05 -21.90 32.66
CA VAL A 8 -11.28 -23.13 32.40
C VAL A 8 -9.90 -22.94 33.03
N ALA A 9 -9.67 -23.71 34.09
CA ALA A 9 -8.40 -23.80 34.79
C ALA A 9 -7.33 -24.47 33.90
N ALA A 10 -6.10 -23.99 34.07
CA ALA A 10 -4.90 -24.51 33.47
C ALA A 10 -4.60 -25.95 33.91
N ASP A 11 -4.17 -26.79 32.97
CA ASP A 11 -3.38 -27.99 33.25
C ASP A 11 -1.91 -27.67 32.95
N THR A 12 -1.06 -27.89 33.95
CA THR A 12 0.39 -27.66 33.91
C THR A 12 1.10 -29.00 33.88
N ALA A 13 1.90 -29.22 32.84
CA ALA A 13 3.31 -29.67 32.88
C ALA A 13 3.65 -30.74 31.83
N ALA A 14 4.58 -30.40 30.93
CA ALA A 14 5.65 -31.31 30.54
C ALA A 14 6.88 -30.49 30.16
N ALA A 15 8.01 -30.83 30.79
CA ALA A 15 9.25 -30.10 30.79
C ALA A 15 10.14 -30.39 29.57
N ASP A 16 10.87 -29.35 29.18
CA ASP A 16 12.25 -29.27 28.69
C ASP A 16 12.76 -30.32 27.67
N ALA A 17 12.93 -29.84 26.42
CA ALA A 17 13.79 -30.45 25.42
C ALA A 17 14.67 -29.35 24.79
N PRO A 18 15.97 -29.61 24.57
CA PRO A 18 16.98 -28.57 24.35
C PRO A 18 16.80 -27.83 23.03
N ALA A 19 17.01 -26.51 23.10
CA ALA A 19 16.90 -25.57 21.99
C ALA A 19 17.81 -25.96 20.80
N PRO A 20 17.31 -25.95 19.56
CA PRO A 20 18.18 -26.04 18.39
C PRO A 20 19.09 -24.81 18.35
N LEU A 21 20.40 -25.05 18.27
CA LEU A 21 21.43 -24.02 18.11
C LEU A 21 21.08 -23.14 16.90
N ALA A 22 20.68 -21.89 17.18
CA ALA A 22 20.42 -20.92 16.13
C ALA A 22 21.68 -20.76 15.27
N PRO A 23 21.56 -20.78 13.93
CA PRO A 23 22.69 -20.42 13.08
C PRO A 23 23.15 -19.02 13.46
N ALA A 24 24.45 -18.84 13.68
CA ALA A 24 25.07 -17.53 13.87
C ALA A 24 24.92 -16.74 12.58
N GLY A 25 23.73 -16.14 12.39
CA GLY A 25 23.40 -15.30 11.27
C GLY A 25 24.24 -14.04 11.32
N ILE A 26 24.68 -13.59 10.14
CA ILE A 26 25.41 -12.34 9.98
C ILE A 26 24.57 -11.22 10.58
N SER A 27 25.08 -10.59 11.65
CA SER A 27 24.39 -9.53 12.35
C SER A 27 24.20 -8.34 11.41
N ARG A 28 22.95 -7.86 11.30
CA ARG A 28 22.57 -6.66 10.55
C ARG A 28 23.38 -5.43 11.00
N ARG A 29 23.76 -5.39 12.29
CA ARG A 29 24.67 -4.37 12.84
C ARG A 29 26.13 -4.55 12.40
N GLY A 30 26.58 -5.78 12.14
CA GLY A 30 27.93 -6.03 11.61
C GLY A 30 28.08 -5.54 10.17
N ILE A 31 27.03 -5.68 9.35
CA ILE A 31 27.00 -5.16 7.97
C ILE A 31 26.99 -3.62 7.95
N LEU A 32 26.22 -2.99 8.85
CA LEU A 32 26.19 -1.53 8.96
C LEU A 32 27.49 -0.95 9.57
N GLY A 33 28.14 -1.69 10.48
CA GLY A 33 29.46 -1.33 11.02
C GLY A 33 30.58 -1.37 9.98
N LEU A 34 30.50 -2.30 9.00
CA LEU A 34 31.48 -2.40 7.92
C LEU A 34 31.38 -1.23 6.93
N LEU A 35 30.18 -0.65 6.75
CA LEU A 35 29.95 0.53 5.91
C LEU A 35 30.35 1.85 6.60
N GLY A 36 30.32 1.90 7.95
CA GLY A 36 30.73 3.08 8.71
C GLY A 36 32.25 3.25 8.85
N ALA A 37 33.03 2.17 8.74
CA ALA A 37 34.49 2.20 8.89
C ALA A 37 35.25 2.73 7.65
N GLY A 38 34.57 2.94 6.52
CA GLY A 38 35.19 3.45 5.28
C GLY A 38 35.33 4.98 5.21
N ALA A 39 34.77 5.75 6.16
CA ALA A 39 34.69 7.20 6.05
C ALA A 39 35.93 7.97 6.55
N LEU A 40 36.95 7.29 7.11
CA LEU A 40 38.09 7.97 7.76
C LEU A 40 39.46 7.71 7.12
N GLY A 41 39.53 7.13 5.92
CA GLY A 41 40.82 6.93 5.26
C GLY A 41 40.70 6.68 3.77
N GLY A 42 41.14 7.65 2.97
CA GLY A 42 41.40 7.46 1.54
C GLY A 42 40.60 8.39 0.64
N GLY A 43 41.16 9.57 0.38
CA GLY A 43 40.88 10.25 -0.89
C GLY A 43 41.28 9.36 -2.07
N LEU A 44 40.61 9.54 -3.22
CA LEU A 44 40.86 8.95 -4.55
C LEU A 44 40.00 7.75 -5.00
N VAL A 45 38.71 7.66 -4.62
CA VAL A 45 37.70 6.88 -5.39
C VAL A 45 36.39 7.67 -5.52
N GLY A 46 36.46 8.91 -6.00
CA GLY A 46 35.35 9.86 -5.96
C GLY A 46 34.33 9.81 -7.11
N SER A 47 34.55 9.03 -8.17
CA SER A 47 33.72 9.12 -9.39
C SER A 47 32.81 7.91 -9.67
N ALA A 48 33.03 6.76 -9.00
CA ALA A 48 32.19 5.57 -9.22
C ALA A 48 31.08 5.40 -8.16
N GLY A 49 31.28 5.89 -6.93
CA GLY A 49 30.28 5.81 -5.86
C GLY A 49 29.11 6.77 -6.04
N GLY A 50 29.38 7.99 -6.56
CA GLY A 50 28.36 9.00 -6.83
C GLY A 50 27.34 8.58 -7.89
N VAL A 51 27.76 7.82 -8.91
CA VAL A 51 26.85 7.33 -9.97
C VAL A 51 25.93 6.23 -9.44
N MET A 52 26.40 5.41 -8.50
CA MET A 52 25.63 4.32 -7.92
C MET A 52 24.60 4.84 -6.90
N THR A 53 24.98 5.82 -6.07
CA THR A 53 24.05 6.52 -5.18
C THR A 53 23.04 7.37 -5.96
N ASP A 54 23.46 8.03 -7.04
CA ASP A 54 22.56 8.82 -7.90
C ASP A 54 21.60 7.94 -8.70
N ARG A 55 22.03 6.76 -9.19
CA ARG A 55 21.13 5.75 -9.77
C ARG A 55 20.13 5.17 -8.76
N ALA A 56 20.56 4.93 -7.52
CA ALA A 56 19.67 4.46 -6.46
C ALA A 56 18.63 5.53 -6.06
N PHE A 57 19.06 6.79 -5.95
CA PHE A 57 18.16 7.91 -5.71
C PHE A 57 17.25 8.22 -6.91
N ALA A 58 17.74 8.04 -8.14
CA ALA A 58 16.95 8.17 -9.35
C ALA A 58 15.90 7.07 -9.47
N GLY A 59 16.25 5.81 -9.13
CA GLY A 59 15.29 4.70 -9.05
C GLY A 59 14.23 4.90 -7.96
N ALA A 60 14.62 5.43 -6.80
CA ALA A 60 13.68 5.80 -5.73
C ALA A 60 12.77 6.97 -6.13
N ARG A 61 13.28 7.97 -6.89
CA ARG A 61 12.47 9.05 -7.46
C ARG A 61 11.54 8.59 -8.58
N GLN A 62 11.92 7.58 -9.36
CA GLN A 62 11.07 7.00 -10.39
C GLN A 62 9.91 6.20 -9.77
N SER A 63 10.14 5.59 -8.62
CA SER A 63 9.08 5.00 -7.77
C SER A 63 8.23 6.04 -7.01
N ALA A 64 8.64 7.32 -7.01
CA ALA A 64 7.87 8.42 -6.43
C ALA A 64 6.80 8.98 -7.39
N GLY A 65 6.82 8.56 -8.66
CA GLY A 65 5.59 8.57 -9.47
C GLY A 65 4.67 7.50 -8.92
N GLY A 66 3.49 7.88 -8.42
CA GLY A 66 2.57 6.96 -7.75
C GLY A 66 2.33 5.70 -8.59
N ALA A 67 2.48 4.52 -7.97
CA ALA A 67 2.25 3.27 -8.65
C ALA A 67 0.79 3.17 -9.14
N THR A 68 0.61 2.99 -10.45
CA THR A 68 -0.70 2.74 -11.06
C THR A 68 -0.96 1.23 -11.12
N TYR A 69 -2.17 0.82 -10.75
CA TYR A 69 -2.62 -0.57 -10.87
C TYR A 69 -3.74 -0.66 -11.89
N ALA A 70 -3.76 -1.73 -12.69
CA ALA A 70 -4.80 -1.93 -13.69
C ALA A 70 -6.18 -2.06 -13.03
N PHE A 71 -7.16 -1.28 -13.51
CA PHE A 71 -8.54 -1.35 -13.03
C PHE A 71 -9.26 -2.62 -13.49
N HIS A 72 -9.03 -3.02 -14.74
CA HIS A 72 -9.65 -4.19 -15.34
C HIS A 72 -8.80 -5.45 -15.16
N GLY A 73 -9.46 -6.54 -14.78
CA GLY A 73 -8.86 -7.86 -14.61
C GLY A 73 -9.91 -8.88 -14.17
N ALA A 74 -9.50 -10.14 -14.01
CA ALA A 74 -10.37 -11.18 -13.47
C ALA A 74 -10.77 -10.92 -12.00
N HIS A 75 -9.93 -10.18 -11.27
CA HIS A 75 -10.13 -9.80 -9.88
C HIS A 75 -9.94 -8.29 -9.71
N GLN A 76 -10.67 -7.70 -8.77
CA GLN A 76 -10.55 -6.27 -8.47
C GLN A 76 -9.20 -5.96 -7.81
N ALA A 77 -8.63 -4.81 -8.17
CA ALA A 77 -7.49 -4.23 -7.47
C ALA A 77 -7.86 -3.91 -6.00
N GLY A 78 -6.87 -3.87 -5.12
CA GLY A 78 -7.05 -3.64 -3.68
C GLY A 78 -7.17 -4.92 -2.83
N ILE A 79 -7.28 -6.11 -3.45
CA ILE A 79 -7.28 -7.41 -2.74
C ILE A 79 -5.86 -7.95 -2.59
N THR A 80 -5.20 -8.23 -3.72
CA THR A 80 -3.81 -8.72 -3.76
C THR A 80 -2.81 -7.62 -4.09
N THR A 81 -3.30 -6.40 -4.38
CA THR A 81 -2.47 -5.21 -4.55
C THR A 81 -1.69 -4.96 -3.25
N PRO A 82 -0.39 -4.60 -3.32
CA PRO A 82 0.36 -4.20 -2.13
C PRO A 82 -0.36 -3.09 -1.36
N ALA A 83 -0.32 -3.15 -0.03
CA ALA A 83 -0.96 -2.16 0.82
C ALA A 83 -0.44 -0.75 0.49
N GLN A 84 -1.36 0.20 0.36
CA GLN A 84 -1.08 1.61 0.13
C GLN A 84 -1.05 2.39 1.45
N ASP A 85 -0.34 3.52 1.48
CA ASP A 85 -0.14 4.32 2.70
C ASP A 85 -1.40 5.10 3.15
N ARG A 86 -2.45 5.13 2.31
CA ARG A 86 -3.69 5.90 2.53
C ARG A 86 -4.91 5.05 2.21
N LEU A 87 -5.99 5.25 2.97
CA LEU A 87 -7.26 4.55 2.79
C LEU A 87 -8.44 5.50 3.05
N HIS A 88 -9.38 5.51 2.12
CA HIS A 88 -10.74 6.01 2.33
C HIS A 88 -11.71 4.84 2.21
N PHE A 89 -12.57 4.66 3.21
CA PHE A 89 -13.57 3.60 3.24
C PHE A 89 -14.96 4.20 3.43
N ALA A 90 -15.94 3.71 2.67
CA ALA A 90 -17.32 4.17 2.71
C ALA A 90 -18.28 2.99 2.58
N ALA A 91 -19.45 3.13 3.18
CA ALA A 91 -20.59 2.24 2.99
C ALA A 91 -21.79 3.10 2.59
N PHE A 92 -22.63 2.59 1.69
CA PHE A 92 -23.77 3.32 1.13
C PHE A 92 -25.03 2.48 1.26
N ASP A 93 -26.13 3.13 1.67
CA ASP A 93 -27.47 2.58 1.54
C ASP A 93 -28.01 2.88 0.14
N VAL A 94 -28.72 1.91 -0.45
CA VAL A 94 -29.37 2.10 -1.74
C VAL A 94 -30.68 2.86 -1.51
N ALA A 95 -30.83 4.01 -2.18
CA ALA A 95 -32.05 4.81 -2.14
C ALA A 95 -33.20 4.13 -2.91
N ASP A 96 -34.35 4.80 -3.01
CA ASP A 96 -35.49 4.32 -3.80
C ASP A 96 -35.19 4.42 -5.31
N ILE A 97 -34.38 3.49 -5.81
CA ILE A 97 -34.03 3.34 -7.23
C ILE A 97 -34.41 1.95 -7.71
N ASP A 98 -34.88 1.86 -8.95
CA ASP A 98 -35.17 0.58 -9.57
C ASP A 98 -33.87 -0.14 -10.01
N ARG A 99 -34.03 -1.38 -10.47
CA ARG A 99 -32.90 -2.19 -10.96
C ARG A 99 -32.15 -1.51 -12.10
N ALA A 100 -32.87 -0.82 -13.00
CA ALA A 100 -32.25 -0.17 -14.15
C ALA A 100 -31.37 1.02 -13.71
N GLY A 101 -31.87 1.82 -12.77
CA GLY A 101 -31.12 2.91 -12.14
C GLY A 101 -29.89 2.41 -11.39
N LEU A 102 -29.99 1.32 -10.63
CA LEU A 102 -28.83 0.74 -9.94
C LEU A 102 -27.77 0.22 -10.93
N VAL A 103 -28.19 -0.39 -12.03
CA VAL A 103 -27.25 -0.83 -13.08
C VAL A 103 -26.54 0.36 -13.71
N SER A 104 -27.26 1.45 -14.03
CA SER A 104 -26.66 2.67 -14.56
C SER A 104 -25.64 3.26 -13.58
N LEU A 105 -26.03 3.42 -12.31
CA LEU A 105 -25.15 3.96 -11.28
C LEU A 105 -23.83 3.18 -11.16
N LEU A 106 -23.90 1.85 -11.14
CA LEU A 106 -22.69 1.01 -11.05
C LEU A 106 -21.83 1.07 -12.32
N GLN A 107 -22.44 1.28 -13.49
CA GLN A 107 -21.70 1.51 -14.75
C GLN A 107 -20.97 2.85 -14.72
N ASP A 108 -21.65 3.91 -14.30
CA ASP A 108 -21.10 5.26 -14.19
C ASP A 108 -19.93 5.29 -13.18
N TRP A 109 -20.12 4.68 -12.00
CA TRP A 109 -19.05 4.54 -11.01
C TRP A 109 -17.88 3.70 -11.50
N SER A 110 -18.14 2.64 -12.27
CA SER A 110 -17.06 1.84 -12.86
C SER A 110 -16.25 2.65 -13.87
N ALA A 111 -16.90 3.50 -14.67
CA ALA A 111 -16.22 4.40 -15.61
C ALA A 111 -15.41 5.47 -14.88
N ALA A 112 -15.97 6.09 -13.84
CA ALA A 112 -15.26 7.07 -13.00
C ALA A 112 -14.04 6.45 -12.32
N ALA A 113 -14.18 5.26 -11.71
CA ALA A 113 -13.08 4.57 -11.06
C ALA A 113 -11.98 4.14 -12.04
N ALA A 114 -12.33 3.70 -13.25
CA ALA A 114 -11.36 3.40 -14.30
C ALA A 114 -10.53 4.64 -14.68
N ARG A 115 -11.15 5.83 -14.76
CA ARG A 115 -10.45 7.10 -15.01
C ARG A 115 -9.55 7.49 -13.85
N MET A 116 -10.08 7.47 -12.62
CA MET A 116 -9.34 7.88 -11.43
C MET A 116 -8.12 7.00 -11.15
N THR A 117 -8.24 5.68 -11.34
CA THR A 117 -7.10 4.77 -11.16
C THR A 117 -6.00 4.98 -12.19
N ALA A 118 -6.33 5.49 -13.38
CA ALA A 118 -5.37 5.94 -14.40
C ALA A 118 -4.81 7.35 -14.14
N GLY A 119 -5.19 8.00 -13.03
CA GLY A 119 -4.75 9.35 -12.65
C GLY A 119 -5.60 10.49 -13.25
N GLY A 120 -6.74 10.18 -13.87
CA GLY A 120 -7.71 11.16 -14.35
C GLY A 120 -8.67 11.65 -13.28
N SER A 121 -9.56 12.58 -13.65
CA SER A 121 -10.70 12.99 -12.84
C SER A 121 -11.81 11.93 -12.82
N ALA A 122 -12.73 12.07 -11.86
CA ALA A 122 -13.91 11.22 -11.75
C ALA A 122 -14.88 11.45 -12.93
N GLY A 123 -15.09 12.71 -13.32
CA GLY A 123 -15.77 13.18 -14.52
C GLY A 123 -14.87 13.44 -15.73
N ALA A 124 -15.46 13.79 -16.87
CA ALA A 124 -14.75 14.17 -18.09
C ALA A 124 -14.20 15.60 -18.01
N LEU A 125 -14.93 16.47 -17.33
CA LEU A 125 -14.47 17.74 -16.83
C LEU A 125 -13.85 17.45 -15.45
N GLY A 126 -12.64 17.92 -15.20
CA GLY A 126 -12.07 17.81 -13.86
C GLY A 126 -12.99 18.50 -12.85
N ALA A 127 -12.92 18.08 -11.57
CA ALA A 127 -13.73 18.67 -10.50
C ALA A 127 -13.59 20.21 -10.35
N VAL A 128 -12.56 20.79 -11.00
CA VAL A 128 -12.27 22.23 -11.02
C VAL A 128 -12.16 22.82 -12.44
N ASP A 129 -12.31 22.01 -13.50
CA ASP A 129 -12.06 22.41 -14.89
C ASP A 129 -13.35 22.73 -15.66
N GLY A 130 -14.52 22.56 -15.04
CA GLY A 130 -15.82 23.03 -15.55
C GLY A 130 -16.09 24.50 -15.22
N PRO A 131 -17.15 25.12 -15.80
CA PRO A 131 -17.63 26.43 -15.36
C PRO A 131 -17.80 26.46 -13.84
N TYR A 132 -17.25 27.50 -13.19
CA TYR A 132 -17.27 27.61 -11.72
C TYR A 132 -18.69 27.50 -11.12
N ASP A 133 -19.71 27.90 -11.88
CA ASP A 133 -21.11 27.88 -11.46
C ASP A 133 -21.89 26.62 -11.88
N SER A 134 -21.27 25.63 -12.54
CA SER A 134 -21.92 24.36 -12.85
C SER A 134 -21.57 23.27 -11.85
N PRO A 135 -22.51 22.37 -11.50
CA PRO A 135 -22.18 21.14 -10.78
C PRO A 135 -21.07 20.33 -11.51
N PRO A 136 -20.29 19.50 -10.77
CA PRO A 136 -19.42 18.50 -11.37
C PRO A 136 -20.18 17.62 -12.37
N ASP A 137 -19.48 17.06 -13.34
CA ASP A 137 -20.07 16.35 -14.47
C ASP A 137 -20.19 14.83 -14.26
N ASP A 138 -19.88 14.34 -13.05
CA ASP A 138 -19.96 12.94 -12.62
C ASP A 138 -21.02 12.65 -11.56
#